data_AF-A0A0U4GV46-F1
#
_entry.id   AF-A0A0U4GV46-F1
#
_cell.length_a   1.000
_cell.length_b   1.000
_cell.length_c   1.000
_cell.angle_alpha   90.00
_cell.angle_beta   90.00
_cell.angle_gamma   90.00
#
_symmetry.space_group_name_H-M   'P 1'
#
loop_
_entity.id
_entity.type
_entity.pdbx_description
1 polymer ?
#
loop_
_entity_poly.entity_id
_entity_poly.type
_entity_poly.pdbx_seq_one_letter_code
_entity_poly.pdbx_strand_id
1 'polypeptide(L)'
;MDCREILDVKEYEFLLNWFIRMQQQHGMAALQEPYSYDGYSAYDQLCNQLLEQARIAFIEQFGYPAPPLVFTNLFHLAELELAGKRNARGIKTPPQLM
;
A
#
# COMPACT_ATOMS: atom_id res chain seq x y z
N MET A 1 -12.70 -8.67 0.08
CA MET A 1 -11.95 -9.04 1.29
C MET A 1 -11.31 -7.75 1.80
N ASP A 2 -11.79 -7.24 2.92
CA ASP A 2 -11.30 -5.95 3.45
C ASP A 2 -10.04 -6.25 4.30
N CYS A 3 -8.94 -5.52 4.07
CA CYS A 3 -7.71 -5.76 4.84
C CYS A 3 -7.91 -5.49 6.34
N ARG A 4 -8.94 -4.73 6.70
CA ARG A 4 -9.39 -4.47 8.08
C ARG A 4 -10.01 -5.70 8.76
N GLU A 5 -10.32 -6.75 8.02
CA GLU A 5 -10.76 -8.04 8.58
C GLU A 5 -9.57 -8.96 8.92
N ILE A 6 -8.37 -8.58 8.45
CA ILE A 6 -7.14 -9.38 8.58
C ILE A 6 -6.14 -8.72 9.54
N LEU A 7 -6.09 -7.38 9.52
CA LEU A 7 -5.19 -6.58 10.33
C LEU A 7 -5.96 -5.81 11.41
N ASP A 8 -5.34 -5.64 12.57
CA ASP A 8 -5.75 -4.66 13.57
C ASP A 8 -5.64 -3.23 12.99
N VAL A 9 -6.39 -2.30 13.57
CA VAL A 9 -6.41 -0.89 13.13
C VAL A 9 -5.00 -0.30 13.12
N LYS A 10 -4.17 -0.60 14.13
CA LYS A 10 -2.81 -0.05 14.22
C LYS A 10 -1.88 -0.60 13.14
N GLU A 11 -2.03 -1.88 12.81
CA GLU A 11 -1.27 -2.55 11.76
C GLU A 11 -1.63 -2.02 10.38
N TYR A 12 -2.93 -1.85 10.14
CA TYR A 12 -3.48 -1.25 8.93
C TYR A 12 -2.93 0.18 8.75
N GLU A 13 -3.01 1.02 9.79
CA GLU A 13 -2.55 2.40 9.73
C GLU A 13 -1.04 2.50 9.56
N PHE A 14 -0.26 1.63 10.23
CA PHE A 14 1.18 1.59 10.06
C PHE A 14 1.56 1.31 8.59
N LEU A 15 1.03 0.23 8.01
CA LEU A 15 1.35 -0.17 6.65
C LEU A 15 0.87 0.86 5.63
N LEU A 16 -0.35 1.37 5.78
CA LEU A 16 -0.88 2.38 4.86
C LEU A 16 -0.02 3.65 4.86
N ASN A 17 0.30 4.18 6.04
CA ASN A 17 1.16 5.37 6.15
C ASN A 17 2.58 5.11 5.64
N TRP A 18 3.11 3.92 5.87
CA TRP A 18 4.42 3.52 5.35
C TRP A 18 4.44 3.51 3.82
N PHE A 19 3.45 2.88 3.18
CA PHE A 19 3.35 2.84 1.72
C PHE A 19 3.16 4.24 1.12
N ILE A 20 2.31 5.08 1.70
CA ILE A 20 2.12 6.47 1.26
C ILE A 20 3.45 7.22 1.26
N ARG A 21 4.22 7.13 2.35
CA ARG A 21 5.53 7.80 2.46
C ARG A 21 6.53 7.27 1.43
N MET A 22 6.60 5.96 1.24
CA MET A 22 7.56 5.35 0.31
C MET A 22 7.20 5.64 -1.14
N GLN A 23 5.94 5.55 -1.52
CA GLN A 23 5.48 5.89 -2.87
C GLN A 23 5.72 7.38 -3.20
N GLN A 24 5.58 8.28 -2.23
CA GLN A 24 5.95 9.69 -2.37
C GLN A 24 7.45 9.88 -2.51
N GLN A 25 8.25 9.24 -1.64
CA GLN A 25 9.72 9.36 -1.64
C GLN A 25 10.32 8.88 -2.96
N HIS A 26 9.81 7.77 -3.50
CA HIS A 26 10.30 7.21 -4.77
C HIS A 26 9.62 7.82 -6.00
N GLY A 27 8.69 8.75 -5.83
CA GLY A 27 8.00 9.40 -6.94
C GLY A 27 7.23 8.43 -7.83
N MET A 28 6.62 7.37 -7.27
CA MET A 28 5.93 6.34 -8.05
C MET A 28 4.82 6.90 -8.94
N ALA A 29 4.12 7.94 -8.48
CA ALA A 29 3.09 8.61 -9.27
C ALA A 29 3.63 9.28 -10.56
N ALA A 30 4.94 9.58 -10.61
CA ALA A 30 5.59 10.17 -11.77
C ALA A 30 6.12 9.10 -12.75
N LEU A 31 6.18 7.83 -12.33
CA LEU A 31 6.47 6.71 -13.21
C LEU A 31 5.23 6.47 -14.10
N GLN A 32 5.15 7.19 -15.21
CA GLN A 32 4.09 7.06 -16.23
C GLN A 32 4.21 5.77 -17.06
N GLU A 33 5.02 4.81 -16.63
CA GLU A 33 5.17 3.55 -17.35
C GLU A 33 3.97 2.65 -17.04
N PRO A 34 3.19 2.22 -18.06
CA PRO A 34 2.17 1.20 -17.84
C PRO A 34 2.85 -0.07 -17.33
N TYR A 35 2.15 -0.82 -16.48
CA TYR A 35 2.52 -2.18 -16.10
C TYR A 35 3.02 -2.93 -17.34
N SER A 36 4.31 -3.25 -17.36
CA SER A 36 4.87 -3.93 -18.53
C SER A 36 4.41 -5.38 -18.47
N TYR A 37 3.85 -5.87 -19.57
CA TYR A 37 3.36 -7.26 -19.65
C TYR A 37 4.50 -8.28 -19.48
N ASP A 38 5.75 -7.82 -19.64
CA ASP A 38 6.96 -8.61 -19.46
C ASP A 38 7.46 -8.65 -18.00
N GLY A 39 6.87 -7.87 -17.08
CA GLY A 39 7.25 -7.82 -15.66
C GLY A 39 8.60 -7.14 -15.37
N TYR A 40 9.16 -6.44 -16.36
CA TYR A 40 10.46 -5.75 -16.27
C TYR A 40 10.34 -4.21 -16.19
N SER A 41 9.15 -3.65 -15.95
CA SER A 41 9.06 -2.19 -15.79
C SER A 41 9.78 -1.72 -14.52
N ALA A 42 10.28 -0.47 -14.54
CA ALA A 42 10.85 0.14 -13.34
C ALA A 42 9.83 0.19 -12.19
N TYR A 43 8.53 0.32 -12.54
CA TYR A 43 7.43 0.24 -11.60
C TYR A 43 7.31 -1.15 -10.95
N ASP A 44 7.36 -2.24 -11.74
CA ASP A 44 7.26 -3.62 -11.22
C ASP A 44 8.39 -3.94 -10.25
N GLN A 45 9.62 -3.53 -10.61
CA GLN A 45 10.79 -3.74 -9.76
C GLN A 45 10.65 -2.98 -8.45
N LEU A 46 10.25 -1.71 -8.50
CA LEU A 46 10.08 -0.89 -7.32
C LEU A 46 8.90 -1.36 -6.46
N CYS A 47 7.80 -1.80 -7.07
CA CYS A 47 6.66 -2.39 -6.38
C CYS A 47 7.10 -3.62 -5.56
N ASN A 48 7.81 -4.57 -6.21
CA ASN A 48 8.33 -5.75 -5.53
C ASN A 48 9.30 -5.40 -4.40
N GLN A 49 10.18 -4.40 -4.61
CA GLN A 49 11.08 -3.91 -3.57
C GLN A 49 10.33 -3.33 -2.37
N LEU A 50 9.31 -2.51 -2.61
CA LEU A 50 8.53 -1.88 -1.54
C LEU A 50 7.67 -2.89 -0.78
N LEU A 51 7.11 -3.90 -1.46
CA LEU A 51 6.37 -4.98 -0.81
C LEU A 51 7.28 -5.78 0.13
N GLU A 52 8.50 -6.11 -0.30
CA GLU A 52 9.43 -6.84 0.55
C GLU A 52 9.93 -5.99 1.73
N GLN A 53 10.21 -4.70 1.51
CA GLN A 53 10.59 -3.79 2.58
C GLN A 53 9.45 -3.58 3.60
N ALA A 54 8.20 -3.47 3.13
CA ALA A 54 7.04 -3.38 4.01
C ALA A 54 6.87 -4.63 4.86
N ARG A 55 7.14 -5.82 4.30
CA ARG A 55 7.12 -7.09 5.02
C ARG A 55 8.14 -7.11 6.15
N ILE A 56 9.37 -6.65 5.88
CA ILE A 56 10.43 -6.54 6.89
C ILE A 56 10.03 -5.54 7.98
N ALA A 57 9.64 -4.32 7.60
CA ALA A 57 9.25 -3.27 8.54
C ALA A 57 8.07 -3.69 9.43
N PHE A 58 7.12 -4.45 8.89
CA PHE A 58 6.01 -5.00 9.67
C PHE A 58 6.49 -6.01 10.72
N ILE A 59 7.33 -6.95 10.34
CA ILE A 59 7.88 -7.95 11.27
C ILE A 59 8.71 -7.27 12.35
N GLU A 60 9.51 -6.26 12.01
CA GLU A 60 10.29 -5.48 12.98
C GLU A 60 9.41 -4.73 13.98
N GLN A 61 8.26 -4.22 13.54
CA GLN A 61 7.35 -3.44 14.37
C GLN A 61 6.44 -4.31 15.25
N PHE A 62 5.95 -5.45 14.74
CA PHE A 62 4.91 -6.25 15.40
C PHE A 62 5.38 -7.65 15.84
N GLY A 63 6.54 -8.12 15.37
CA GLY A 63 7.14 -9.39 15.82
C GLY A 63 6.55 -10.65 15.18
N TYR A 64 5.65 -10.54 14.20
CA TYR A 64 5.10 -11.66 13.44
C TYR A 64 4.82 -11.28 11.98
N PRO A 65 4.73 -12.27 11.06
CA PRO A 65 4.42 -11.99 9.66
C PRO A 65 2.93 -11.74 9.44
N ALA A 66 2.60 -10.80 8.56
CA ALA A 66 1.25 -10.63 8.02
C ALA A 66 1.06 -11.43 6.69
N PRO A 67 -0.18 -11.76 6.30
CA PRO A 67 -0.46 -12.42 5.02
C PRO A 67 0.00 -11.58 3.82
N PRO A 68 0.64 -12.18 2.78
CA PRO A 68 1.14 -11.44 1.61
C PRO A 68 0.09 -10.54 0.93
N LEU A 69 -1.17 -10.99 0.91
CA LEU A 69 -2.30 -10.27 0.32
C LEU A 69 -2.51 -8.87 0.93
N VAL A 70 -2.19 -8.66 2.21
CA VAL A 70 -2.40 -7.36 2.85
C VAL A 70 -1.45 -6.30 2.31
N PHE A 71 -0.22 -6.67 1.98
CA PHE A 71 0.79 -5.74 1.47
C PHE A 71 0.40 -5.26 0.07
N THR A 72 0.03 -6.19 -0.83
CA THR A 72 -0.40 -5.83 -2.18
C THR A 72 -1.66 -4.97 -2.16
N ASN A 73 -2.65 -5.29 -1.32
CA ASN A 73 -3.86 -4.48 -1.22
C ASN A 73 -3.58 -3.08 -0.65
N LEU A 74 -2.80 -2.98 0.43
CA LEU A 74 -2.48 -1.69 1.05
C LEU A 74 -1.58 -0.82 0.18
N PHE A 75 -0.68 -1.42 -0.60
CA PHE A 75 0.09 -0.73 -1.62
C PHE A 75 -0.81 -0.03 -2.64
N HIS A 76 -1.77 -0.76 -3.25
CA HIS A 76 -2.70 -0.15 -4.22
C HIS A 76 -3.66 0.87 -3.56
N LEU A 77 -4.04 0.64 -2.30
CA LEU A 77 -4.84 1.60 -1.54
C LEU A 77 -4.07 2.92 -1.32
N ALA A 78 -2.77 2.84 -1.02
CA ALA A 78 -1.90 4.01 -0.90
C ALA A 78 -1.80 4.75 -2.24
N GLU A 79 -1.71 4.04 -3.38
CA GLU A 79 -1.69 4.69 -4.70
C GLU A 79 -2.99 5.45 -4.98
N LEU A 80 -4.14 4.85 -4.65
CA LEU A 80 -5.43 5.49 -4.79
C LEU A 80 -5.58 6.71 -3.87
N GLU A 81 -4.98 6.67 -2.69
CA GLU A 81 -4.94 7.79 -1.75
C GLU A 81 -4.10 8.94 -2.28
N LEU A 82 -2.89 8.65 -2.76
CA LEU A 82 -2.01 9.64 -3.40
C LEU A 82 -2.62 10.24 -4.66
N ALA A 83 -3.36 9.46 -5.43
CA ALA A 83 -4.08 9.92 -6.62
C ALA A 83 -5.36 10.74 -6.28
N GLY A 84 -5.74 10.87 -5.00
CA GLY A 84 -6.99 11.49 -4.58
C GLY A 84 -8.25 10.72 -5.00
N LYS A 85 -8.10 9.47 -5.47
CA LYS A 85 -9.17 8.63 -6.03
C LYS A 85 -9.77 7.64 -5.05
N ARG A 86 -9.27 7.58 -3.81
CA ARG A 86 -9.81 6.70 -2.75
C ARG A 86 -11.32 6.84 -2.56
N ASN A 87 -11.85 8.07 -2.71
CA ASN A 87 -13.29 8.37 -2.57
C ASN A 87 -14.11 8.18 -3.87
N ALA A 88 -13.46 8.00 -5.03
CA ALA A 88 -14.15 7.93 -6.33
C ALA A 88 -14.87 6.58 -6.57
N ARG A 89 -14.55 5.55 -5.77
CA ARG A 89 -15.19 4.22 -5.82
C ARG A 89 -15.92 3.86 -4.53
N GLY A 90 -16.57 4.81 -3.84
CA GLY A 90 -17.54 4.47 -2.79
C GLY A 90 -17.05 3.52 -1.68
N ILE A 91 -15.73 3.40 -1.47
CA ILE A 91 -15.17 2.76 -0.28
C ILE A 91 -15.40 3.79 0.81
N LYS A 92 -16.55 3.65 1.50
CA LYS A 92 -16.97 4.51 2.59
C LYS A 92 -15.84 4.57 3.61
N THR A 93 -15.05 5.63 3.55
CA THR A 93 -14.37 6.14 4.74
C THR A 93 -15.51 6.39 5.74
N PRO A 94 -15.57 5.68 6.88
CA PRO A 94 -16.58 6.03 7.88
C PRO A 94 -16.40 7.52 8.21
N PRO A 95 -17.49 8.27 8.36
CA PRO A 95 -17.41 9.70 8.62
C PRO A 95 -16.52 9.91 9.85
N GLN A 96 -15.50 10.76 9.70
CA GLN A 96 -14.81 11.28 10.87
C GLN A 96 -15.87 12.01 11.69
N LEU A 97 -16.25 11.43 12.83
CA LEU A 97 -17.02 12.12 13.85
C LEU A 97 -16.16 13.30 14.32
N MET A 98 -16.52 14.50 13.85
CA MET A 98 -16.19 15.75 14.52
C MET A 98 -17.00 15.85 15.81
#